data_AF-A0A258VJW7-F1
#
_entry.id   AF-A0A258VJW7-F1
#
_cell.length_a   1.000
_cell.length_b   1.000
_cell.length_c   1.000
_cell.angle_alpha   90.00
_cell.angle_beta   90.00
_cell.angle_gamma   90.00
#
_symmetry.space_group_name_H-M   'P 1'
#
loop_
_entity.id
_entity.type
_entity.pdbx_description
1 polymer ?
#
loop_
_entity_poly.entity_id
_entity_poly.type
_entity_poly.pdbx_seq_one_letter_code
_entity_poly.pdbx_strand_id
1 'polypeptide(L)'
;MKYGSATYLGTHVLPSLISIDKDALVIPNWIQFLLPFTVVDYLYYWNHRMMHREEFWWLHRVHHTSRKLDIFVTSRNSIWTVFFFIYIWSHSFLIFSQKDPSGFLYGMYLLAAMDLWRHSNIKTPNWARGLGAIFILPEDHEWHHARDKAGVNFGANLNLWDRLHGTFFRSWEKPKLLGEKENHSAWLNLFFPWRAK
;
A
#
# COMPACT_ATOMS: atom_id res chain seq x y z
N MET A 1 15.76 40.29 39.85
CA MET A 1 15.90 38.94 39.26
C MET A 1 14.58 38.20 39.35
N LYS A 2 13.77 38.23 38.29
CA LYS A 2 12.75 37.24 37.94
C LYS A 2 12.67 37.21 36.41
N TYR A 3 12.80 36.03 35.85
CA TYR A 3 12.94 35.78 34.41
C TYR A 3 11.69 36.23 33.64
N GLY A 4 11.92 37.03 32.59
CA GLY A 4 10.90 37.47 31.65
C GLY A 4 10.65 36.45 30.53
N SER A 5 9.37 36.20 30.28
CA SER A 5 8.72 35.96 28.98
C SER A 5 9.44 35.08 27.93
N ALA A 6 9.04 33.81 27.87
CA ALA A 6 9.23 32.96 26.68
C ALA A 6 7.96 32.12 26.41
N THR A 7 6.79 32.76 26.35
CA THR A 7 5.52 32.03 26.14
C THR A 7 4.49 32.88 25.37
N TYR A 8 4.92 33.58 24.32
CA TYR A 8 4.01 34.44 23.54
C TYR A 8 4.17 34.34 22.01
N LEU A 9 4.70 33.23 21.49
CA LEU A 9 4.90 33.06 20.04
C LEU A 9 4.39 31.72 19.47
N GLY A 10 3.51 31.00 20.18
CA GLY A 10 3.04 29.67 19.73
C GLY A 10 1.61 29.59 19.17
N THR A 11 0.72 30.54 19.49
CA THR A 11 -0.73 30.24 19.43
C THR A 11 -1.54 31.02 18.39
N HIS A 12 -0.94 31.92 17.60
CA HIS A 12 -1.73 32.86 16.78
C HIS A 12 -1.48 32.86 15.27
N VAL A 13 -0.61 32.01 14.73
CA VAL A 13 -0.33 32.00 13.27
C VAL A 13 -0.92 30.78 12.53
N LEU A 14 -1.34 29.74 13.24
CA LEU A 14 -1.86 28.48 12.67
C LEU A 14 -3.30 28.05 13.01
N PRO A 15 -4.17 28.76 13.77
CA PRO A 15 -5.52 28.23 14.05
C PRO A 15 -6.47 28.25 12.85
N SER A 16 -6.23 29.08 11.82
CA SER A 16 -7.20 29.30 10.73
C SER A 16 -7.02 28.39 9.51
N LEU A 17 -5.83 27.82 9.31
CA LEU A 17 -5.56 26.91 8.18
C LEU A 17 -6.12 25.49 8.40
N ILE A 18 -6.54 25.17 9.62
CA ILE A 18 -7.14 23.88 9.99
C ILE A 18 -8.46 24.14 10.72
N SER A 19 -9.29 25.06 10.22
CA SER A 19 -10.69 25.14 10.66
C SER A 19 -11.54 24.11 9.91
N ILE A 20 -11.16 22.84 10.01
CA ILE A 20 -11.87 21.70 9.37
C ILE A 20 -13.27 21.48 10.00
N ASP A 21 -13.55 22.10 11.14
CA ASP A 21 -14.57 21.62 12.08
C ASP A 21 -16.04 21.90 11.69
N LYS A 22 -16.32 22.84 10.76
CA LYS A 22 -17.71 23.20 10.43
C LYS A 22 -18.31 22.36 9.29
N ASP A 23 -17.49 21.87 8.38
CA ASP A 23 -17.93 21.12 7.19
C ASP A 23 -17.42 19.67 7.16
N ALA A 24 -16.79 19.21 8.24
CA ALA A 24 -16.26 17.85 8.33
C ALA A 24 -17.36 16.78 8.33
N LEU A 25 -17.10 15.69 7.61
CA LEU A 25 -18.01 14.56 7.50
C LEU A 25 -18.13 13.85 8.86
N VAL A 26 -19.38 13.58 9.26
CA VAL A 26 -19.71 12.75 10.41
C VAL A 26 -20.11 11.38 9.88
N ILE A 27 -19.18 10.43 9.97
CA ILE A 27 -19.34 9.06 9.48
C ILE A 27 -19.26 8.13 10.70
N PRO A 28 -20.18 7.15 10.87
CA PRO A 28 -20.06 6.14 11.92
C PRO A 28 -18.72 5.39 11.86
N ASN A 29 -18.07 5.19 13.02
CA ASN A 29 -16.72 4.60 13.09
C ASN A 29 -16.59 3.24 12.40
N TRP A 30 -17.64 2.40 12.43
CA TRP A 30 -17.62 1.11 11.74
C TRP A 30 -17.63 1.26 10.21
N ILE A 31 -18.28 2.29 9.66
CA ILE A 31 -18.21 2.60 8.23
C ILE A 31 -16.80 3.11 7.90
N GLN A 32 -16.27 4.03 8.71
CA GLN A 32 -14.91 4.53 8.53
C GLN A 32 -13.89 3.39 8.51
N PHE A 33 -14.03 2.42 9.42
CA PHE A 33 -13.16 1.24 9.49
C PHE A 33 -13.21 0.38 8.22
N LEU A 34 -14.37 0.29 7.55
CA LEU A 34 -14.54 -0.50 6.33
C LEU A 34 -14.13 0.24 5.04
N LEU A 35 -14.04 1.57 5.05
CA LEU A 35 -13.64 2.36 3.88
C LEU A 35 -12.25 1.97 3.31
N PRO A 36 -11.20 1.75 4.14
CA PRO A 36 -9.91 1.27 3.66
C PRO A 36 -10.01 -0.05 2.88
N PHE A 37 -10.76 -1.03 3.40
CA PHE A 37 -10.91 -2.37 2.80
C PHE A 37 -11.72 -2.37 1.51
N THR A 38 -12.54 -1.34 1.30
CA THR A 38 -13.48 -1.30 0.18
C THR A 38 -12.99 -0.30 -0.87
N VAL A 39 -13.20 0.99 -0.63
CA VAL A 39 -12.90 2.06 -1.58
C VAL A 39 -11.40 2.15 -1.83
N VAL A 40 -10.60 2.20 -0.77
CA VAL A 40 -9.16 2.44 -0.89
C VAL A 40 -8.44 1.22 -1.47
N ASP A 41 -8.78 0.01 -1.02
CA ASP A 41 -8.26 -1.25 -1.56
C ASP A 41 -8.61 -1.43 -3.05
N TYR A 42 -9.83 -1.04 -3.46
CA TYR A 42 -10.24 -1.10 -4.87
C TYR A 42 -9.52 -0.06 -5.75
N LEU A 43 -9.36 1.16 -5.25
CA LEU A 43 -8.55 2.18 -5.93
C LEU A 43 -7.10 1.71 -6.08
N TYR A 44 -6.55 1.05 -5.05
CA TYR A 44 -5.22 0.47 -5.11
C TYR A 44 -5.12 -0.63 -6.16
N TYR A 45 -6.10 -1.54 -6.24
CA TYR A 45 -6.12 -2.58 -7.27
C TYR A 45 -5.90 -1.98 -8.67
N TRP A 46 -6.61 -0.92 -9.01
CA TRP A 46 -6.47 -0.24 -10.30
C TRP A 46 -5.16 0.53 -10.44
N ASN A 47 -4.74 1.25 -9.41
CA ASN A 47 -3.46 1.97 -9.41
C ASN A 47 -2.29 0.99 -9.60
N HIS A 48 -2.30 -0.14 -8.89
CA HIS A 48 -1.31 -1.18 -8.99
C HIS A 48 -1.33 -1.83 -10.38
N ARG A 49 -2.49 -2.27 -10.87
CA ARG A 49 -2.62 -2.83 -12.22
C ARG A 49 -2.17 -1.85 -13.32
N MET A 50 -2.43 -0.56 -13.16
CA MET A 50 -1.95 0.49 -14.08
C MET A 50 -0.42 0.57 -14.06
N MET A 51 0.21 0.53 -12.88
CA MET A 51 1.67 0.57 -12.76
C MET A 51 2.36 -0.68 -13.33
N HIS A 52 1.64 -1.77 -13.59
CA HIS A 52 2.13 -2.95 -14.30
C HIS A 52 2.02 -2.86 -15.83
N ARG A 53 1.49 -1.76 -16.38
CA ARG A 53 1.55 -1.49 -17.82
C ARG A 53 2.91 -0.96 -18.22
N GLU A 54 3.31 -1.20 -19.47
CA GLU A 54 4.64 -0.85 -19.99
C GLU A 54 5.01 0.62 -19.74
N GLU A 55 4.07 1.54 -19.95
CA GLU A 55 4.27 2.99 -19.84
C GLU A 55 4.53 3.46 -18.41
N PHE A 56 4.02 2.71 -17.43
CA PHE A 56 4.12 3.03 -16.01
C PHE A 56 4.99 2.04 -15.23
N TRP A 57 5.54 1.02 -15.90
CA TRP A 57 6.30 -0.04 -15.25
C TRP A 57 7.50 0.48 -14.47
N TRP A 58 8.12 1.56 -14.95
CA TRP A 58 9.21 2.20 -14.24
C TRP A 58 8.83 2.68 -12.82
N LEU A 59 7.56 2.95 -12.54
CA LEU A 59 7.10 3.31 -11.19
C LEU A 59 7.12 2.11 -10.25
N HIS A 60 6.93 0.88 -10.72
CA HIS A 60 6.73 -0.27 -9.84
C HIS A 60 7.77 -1.39 -10.04
N ARG A 61 8.57 -1.34 -11.10
CA ARG A 61 9.66 -2.29 -11.37
C ARG A 61 10.62 -2.44 -10.20
N VAL A 62 11.03 -1.35 -9.56
CA VAL A 62 12.01 -1.39 -8.46
C VAL A 62 11.53 -2.30 -7.32
N HIS A 63 10.23 -2.28 -7.03
CA HIS A 63 9.61 -3.18 -6.06
C HIS A 63 9.72 -4.64 -6.48
N HIS A 64 9.48 -4.93 -7.75
CA HIS A 64 9.60 -6.24 -8.36
C HIS A 64 11.03 -6.72 -8.57
N THR A 65 12.08 -5.99 -8.16
CA THR A 65 13.47 -6.47 -8.34
C THR A 65 13.95 -7.40 -7.23
N SER A 66 13.14 -7.61 -6.20
CA SER A 66 13.52 -8.48 -5.09
C SER A 66 13.47 -9.95 -5.48
N ARG A 67 14.59 -10.66 -5.35
CA ARG A 67 14.68 -12.11 -5.64
C ARG A 67 14.17 -13.00 -4.50
N LYS A 68 13.77 -12.39 -3.39
CA LYS A 68 13.17 -13.04 -2.23
C LYS A 68 12.08 -12.12 -1.70
N LEU A 69 10.95 -12.70 -1.30
CA LEU A 69 9.95 -11.94 -0.55
C LEU A 69 10.28 -12.00 0.94
N ASP A 70 10.25 -10.82 1.56
CA ASP A 70 10.22 -10.60 2.98
C ASP A 70 9.58 -9.23 3.23
N ILE A 71 9.35 -8.90 4.51
CA ILE A 71 8.68 -7.66 4.88
C ILE A 71 9.42 -6.40 4.39
N PHE A 72 10.74 -6.45 4.12
CA PHE A 72 11.49 -5.28 3.66
C PHE A 72 11.19 -4.92 2.20
N VAL A 73 10.63 -5.86 1.42
CA VAL A 73 10.19 -5.60 0.04
C VAL A 73 9.11 -4.52 -0.01
N THR A 74 8.29 -4.39 1.05
CA THR A 74 7.32 -3.28 1.20
C THR A 74 7.96 -1.90 1.06
N SER A 75 9.22 -1.75 1.52
CA SER A 75 9.97 -0.50 1.47
C SER A 75 10.82 -0.34 0.20
N ARG A 76 10.89 -1.36 -0.65
CA ARG A 76 11.75 -1.37 -1.85
C ARG A 76 11.10 -0.62 -3.00
N ASN A 77 11.06 0.70 -2.91
CA ASN A 77 10.40 1.56 -3.89
C ASN A 77 11.29 2.73 -4.30
N SER A 78 11.02 3.31 -5.47
CA SER A 78 11.60 4.60 -5.82
C SER A 78 10.88 5.72 -5.06
N ILE A 79 11.50 6.90 -4.94
CA ILE A 79 10.84 8.05 -4.31
C ILE A 79 9.57 8.45 -5.08
N TRP A 80 9.55 8.23 -6.39
CA TRP A 80 8.42 8.55 -7.25
C TRP A 80 7.25 7.60 -7.04
N THR A 81 7.54 6.30 -6.85
CA THR A 81 6.52 5.29 -6.57
C THR A 81 5.67 5.68 -5.36
N VAL A 82 6.32 6.21 -4.31
CA VAL A 82 5.67 6.65 -3.08
C VAL A 82 4.60 7.71 -3.39
N PHE A 83 4.92 8.75 -4.16
CA PHE A 83 3.96 9.79 -4.56
C PHE A 83 2.86 9.30 -5.49
N PHE A 84 3.07 8.20 -6.21
CA PHE A 84 2.07 7.63 -7.13
C PHE A 84 1.19 6.56 -6.49
N PHE A 85 1.52 6.10 -5.27
CA PHE A 85 0.63 5.23 -4.53
C PHE A 85 -0.63 6.00 -4.13
N ILE A 86 -1.77 5.48 -4.61
CA ILE A 86 -3.08 6.09 -4.34
C ILE A 86 -3.37 6.23 -2.85
N TYR A 87 -2.78 5.38 -2.02
CA TYR A 87 -2.89 5.43 -0.56
C TYR A 87 -2.47 6.77 0.05
N ILE A 88 -1.41 7.42 -0.44
CA ILE A 88 -0.99 8.71 0.14
C ILE A 88 -2.10 9.74 0.00
N TRP A 89 -2.74 9.79 -1.17
CA TRP A 89 -3.78 10.75 -1.48
C TRP A 89 -5.11 10.39 -0.84
N SER A 90 -5.54 9.13 -0.95
CA SER A 90 -6.84 8.69 -0.43
C SER A 90 -6.88 8.70 1.10
N HIS A 91 -5.82 8.27 1.78
CA HIS A 91 -5.78 8.30 3.25
C HIS A 91 -5.72 9.74 3.75
N SER A 92 -4.88 10.60 3.17
CA SER A 92 -4.82 12.01 3.55
C SER A 92 -6.19 12.67 3.42
N PHE A 93 -6.85 12.50 2.26
CA PHE A 93 -8.19 13.04 2.06
C PHE A 93 -9.20 12.53 3.08
N LEU A 94 -9.24 11.22 3.34
CA LEU A 94 -10.22 10.63 4.28
C LEU A 94 -9.95 11.00 5.73
N ILE A 95 -8.68 11.20 6.13
CA ILE A 95 -8.31 11.66 7.47
C ILE A 95 -8.73 13.13 7.66
N PHE A 96 -8.44 14.00 6.69
CA PHE A 96 -8.74 15.44 6.81
C PHE A 96 -10.19 15.82 6.51
N SER A 97 -10.96 14.96 5.84
CA SER A 97 -12.38 15.23 5.54
C SER A 97 -13.35 14.85 6.66
N GLN A 98 -12.88 14.15 7.70
CA GLN A 98 -13.72 13.62 8.78
C GLN A 98 -13.52 14.38 10.08
N LYS A 99 -14.60 14.53 10.86
CA LYS A 99 -14.55 15.23 12.15
C LYS A 99 -13.74 14.46 13.19
N ASP A 100 -13.93 13.14 13.22
CA ASP A 100 -13.13 12.19 13.99
C ASP A 100 -12.81 10.99 13.07
N PRO A 101 -11.56 10.83 12.61
CA PRO A 101 -11.16 9.73 11.73
C PRO A 101 -10.73 8.47 12.48
N SER A 102 -11.03 8.34 13.78
CA SER A 102 -10.57 7.22 14.62
C SER A 102 -10.85 5.84 14.02
N GLY A 103 -12.08 5.61 13.54
CA GLY A 103 -12.46 4.36 12.88
C GLY A 103 -11.64 4.08 11.62
N PHE A 104 -11.40 5.12 10.81
CA PHE A 104 -10.60 5.02 9.59
C PHE A 104 -9.14 4.66 9.90
N LEU A 105 -8.55 5.30 10.92
CA LEU A 105 -7.18 5.05 11.34
C LEU A 105 -6.98 3.59 11.76
N TYR A 106 -7.90 3.00 12.53
CA TYR A 106 -7.84 1.58 12.88
C TYR A 106 -7.87 0.66 11.66
N GLY A 107 -8.73 0.95 10.69
CA GLY A 107 -8.77 0.20 9.43
C GLY A 107 -7.45 0.32 8.66
N MET A 108 -6.93 1.53 8.53
CA MET A 108 -5.63 1.82 7.88
C MET A 108 -4.47 1.05 8.53
N TYR A 109 -4.38 1.03 9.87
CA TYR A 109 -3.33 0.27 10.56
C TYR A 109 -3.42 -1.23 10.28
N LEU A 110 -4.63 -1.78 10.22
CA LEU A 110 -4.82 -3.19 9.88
C LEU A 110 -4.40 -3.48 8.42
N LEU A 111 -4.72 -2.60 7.47
CA LEU A 111 -4.22 -2.72 6.09
C LEU A 111 -2.70 -2.66 6.02
N ALA A 112 -2.05 -1.78 6.79
CA ALA A 112 -0.60 -1.72 6.85
C ALA A 112 0.00 -3.03 7.40
N ALA A 113 -0.63 -3.64 8.41
CA ALA A 113 -0.22 -4.95 8.91
C ALA A 113 -0.43 -6.06 7.87
N MET A 114 -1.51 -5.99 7.09
CA MET A 114 -1.79 -6.93 6.01
C MET A 114 -0.83 -6.79 4.81
N ASP A 115 -0.33 -5.57 4.56
CA ASP A 115 0.74 -5.32 3.60
C ASP A 115 2.04 -6.03 4.02
N LEU A 116 2.44 -5.93 5.29
CA LEU A 116 3.58 -6.69 5.82
C LEU A 116 3.34 -8.20 5.72
N TRP A 117 2.12 -8.66 6.04
CA TRP A 117 1.75 -10.07 5.95
C TRP A 117 1.92 -10.62 4.53
N ARG A 118 1.35 -9.98 3.50
CA ARG A 118 1.41 -10.50 2.12
C ARG A 118 2.82 -10.49 1.53
N HIS A 119 3.71 -9.62 2.01
CA HIS A 119 5.11 -9.62 1.60
C HIS A 119 6.01 -10.52 2.45
N SER A 120 5.49 -11.09 3.54
CA SER A 120 6.29 -11.93 4.43
C SER A 120 6.75 -13.22 3.74
N ASN A 121 7.83 -13.82 4.25
CA ASN A 121 8.27 -15.15 3.85
C ASN A 121 7.57 -16.27 4.65
N ILE A 122 6.50 -15.94 5.39
CA ILE A 122 5.77 -16.88 6.23
C ILE A 122 4.93 -17.77 5.33
N LYS A 123 5.15 -19.08 5.41
CA LYS A 123 4.29 -20.06 4.75
C LYS A 123 2.97 -20.16 5.49
N THR A 124 1.86 -20.01 4.78
CA THR A 124 0.53 -20.12 5.37
C THR A 124 0.31 -21.54 5.89
N PRO A 125 0.10 -21.74 7.21
CA PRO A 125 -0.16 -23.07 7.75
C PRO A 125 -1.51 -23.60 7.28
N ASN A 126 -1.66 -24.92 7.20
CA ASN A 126 -2.86 -25.56 6.62
C ASN A 126 -4.18 -25.07 7.22
N TRP A 127 -4.22 -24.86 8.54
CA TRP A 127 -5.41 -24.37 9.25
C TRP A 127 -5.79 -22.93 8.87
N ALA A 128 -4.83 -22.12 8.44
CA ALA A 128 -5.04 -20.71 8.05
C ALA A 128 -5.30 -20.53 6.55
N ARG A 129 -5.16 -21.57 5.73
CA ARG A 129 -5.35 -21.48 4.27
C ARG A 129 -6.75 -21.01 3.87
N GLY A 130 -7.75 -21.25 4.72
CA GLY A 130 -9.12 -20.77 4.53
C GLY A 130 -9.22 -19.24 4.51
N LEU A 131 -8.30 -18.51 5.17
CA LEU A 131 -8.23 -17.04 5.11
C LEU A 131 -8.05 -16.55 3.67
N GLY A 132 -7.39 -17.36 2.83
CA GLY A 132 -7.22 -17.09 1.41
C GLY A 132 -8.51 -17.14 0.58
N ALA A 133 -9.68 -17.39 1.18
CA ALA A 133 -10.97 -17.18 0.52
C ALA A 133 -11.28 -15.69 0.35
N ILE A 134 -10.81 -14.85 1.28
CA ILE A 134 -11.10 -13.41 1.33
C ILE A 134 -9.82 -12.59 1.17
N PHE A 135 -8.79 -12.96 1.93
CA PHE A 135 -7.55 -12.22 2.03
C PHE A 135 -6.51 -12.70 1.02
N ILE A 136 -5.58 -11.81 0.70
CA ILE A 136 -4.38 -12.15 -0.05
C ILE A 136 -3.40 -12.85 0.90
N LEU A 137 -2.96 -14.04 0.51
CA LEU A 137 -1.94 -14.80 1.24
C LEU A 137 -0.54 -14.43 0.75
N PRO A 138 0.51 -14.70 1.55
CA PRO A 138 1.89 -14.49 1.13
C PRO A 138 2.21 -15.23 -0.18
N GLU A 139 1.68 -16.45 -0.36
CA GLU A 139 1.86 -17.22 -1.57
C GLU A 139 1.26 -16.55 -2.82
N ASP A 140 0.10 -15.87 -2.70
CA ASP A 140 -0.53 -15.19 -3.84
C ASP A 140 0.34 -14.03 -4.32
N HIS A 141 0.87 -13.25 -3.37
CA HIS A 141 1.72 -12.11 -3.67
C HIS A 141 3.12 -12.56 -4.12
N GLU A 142 3.60 -13.71 -3.65
CA GLU A 142 4.81 -14.34 -4.20
C GLU A 142 4.65 -14.68 -5.68
N TRP A 143 3.49 -15.21 -6.08
CA TRP A 143 3.19 -15.43 -7.49
C TRP A 143 3.01 -14.14 -8.29
N HIS A 144 2.61 -13.04 -7.64
CA HIS A 144 2.58 -11.72 -8.27
C HIS A 144 3.98 -11.22 -8.63
N HIS A 145 4.96 -11.44 -7.75
CA HIS A 145 6.38 -11.09 -7.94
C HIS A 145 7.15 -12.11 -8.81
N ALA A 146 6.48 -13.16 -9.27
CA ALA A 146 7.11 -14.23 -10.03
C ALA A 146 7.22 -13.88 -11.52
N ARG A 147 8.38 -14.14 -12.10
CA ARG A 147 8.60 -14.06 -13.55
C ARG A 147 7.97 -15.25 -14.29
N ASP A 148 7.71 -16.33 -13.57
CA ASP A 148 7.03 -17.52 -14.10
C ASP A 148 5.59 -17.22 -14.55
N LYS A 149 4.96 -16.17 -14.00
CA LYS A 149 3.59 -15.79 -14.34
C LYS A 149 3.35 -14.28 -14.20
N ALA A 150 3.18 -13.61 -15.32
CA ALA A 150 2.81 -12.20 -15.34
C ALA A 150 1.28 -12.01 -15.26
N GLY A 151 0.85 -10.81 -14.86
CA GLY A 151 -0.53 -10.35 -15.05
C GLY A 151 -1.54 -10.84 -14.01
N VAL A 152 -1.09 -11.23 -12.81
CA VAL A 152 -1.95 -11.82 -11.76
C VAL A 152 -1.81 -11.11 -10.43
N ASN A 153 -2.84 -11.23 -9.58
CA ASN A 153 -2.84 -10.84 -8.15
C ASN A 153 -2.42 -9.38 -7.89
N PHE A 154 -3.17 -8.42 -8.44
CA PHE A 154 -2.93 -6.98 -8.26
C PHE A 154 -3.57 -6.41 -6.99
N GLY A 155 -4.43 -7.15 -6.30
CA GLY A 155 -5.03 -6.70 -5.06
C GLY A 155 -3.98 -6.44 -3.98
N ALA A 156 -4.33 -5.59 -3.01
CA ALA A 156 -3.51 -5.36 -1.83
C ALA A 156 -3.92 -6.26 -0.67
N ASN A 157 -5.16 -6.16 -0.21
CA ASN A 157 -5.57 -6.85 1.02
C ASN A 157 -6.65 -7.90 0.76
N LEU A 158 -7.59 -7.58 -0.13
CA LEU A 158 -8.66 -8.49 -0.52
C LEU A 158 -8.37 -9.10 -1.90
N ASN A 159 -8.49 -10.42 -2.00
CA ASN A 159 -8.41 -11.10 -3.30
C ASN A 159 -9.71 -10.96 -4.12
N LEU A 160 -10.74 -10.33 -3.54
CA LEU A 160 -12.03 -10.06 -4.16
C LEU A 160 -11.87 -9.36 -5.51
N TRP A 161 -11.03 -8.33 -5.58
CA TRP A 161 -10.84 -7.53 -6.79
C TRP A 161 -10.17 -8.32 -7.90
N ASP A 162 -9.19 -9.15 -7.56
CA ASP A 162 -8.57 -10.07 -8.51
C ASP A 162 -9.56 -11.10 -9.04
N ARG A 163 -10.46 -11.63 -8.19
CA ARG A 163 -11.50 -12.56 -8.63
C ARG A 163 -12.51 -11.88 -9.54
N LEU A 164 -12.95 -10.67 -9.17
CA LEU A 164 -13.92 -9.89 -9.92
C LEU A 164 -13.40 -9.55 -11.33
N HIS A 165 -12.11 -9.25 -11.44
CA HIS A 165 -11.47 -8.81 -12.69
C HIS A 165 -10.68 -9.91 -13.42
N GLY A 166 -10.79 -11.15 -12.96
CA GLY A 166 -10.18 -12.32 -13.61
C GLY A 166 -8.64 -12.37 -13.54
N THR A 167 -8.02 -11.72 -12.57
CA THR A 167 -6.56 -11.70 -12.35
C THR A 167 -6.11 -12.58 -11.18
N PHE A 168 -7.03 -13.26 -10.50
CA PHE A 168 -6.70 -14.14 -9.37
C PHE A 168 -5.95 -15.40 -9.81
N PHE A 169 -4.84 -15.69 -9.14
CA PHE A 169 -4.09 -16.92 -9.31
C PHE A 169 -3.55 -17.40 -7.97
N ARG A 170 -3.64 -18.71 -7.70
CA ARG A 170 -3.02 -19.31 -6.53
C ARG A 170 -2.37 -20.63 -6.90
N SER A 171 -1.15 -20.82 -6.41
CA SER A 171 -0.50 -22.13 -6.34
C SER A 171 0.24 -22.24 -5.01
N TRP A 172 0.22 -23.44 -4.44
CA TRP A 172 0.97 -23.76 -3.22
C TRP A 172 2.42 -24.17 -3.52
N GLU A 173 2.76 -24.33 -4.80
CA GLU A 173 4.14 -24.45 -5.25
C GLU A 173 4.82 -23.09 -5.23
N LYS A 174 6.13 -23.10 -4.97
CA LYS A 174 6.95 -21.89 -5.03
C LYS A 174 7.27 -21.54 -6.48
N PRO A 175 7.26 -20.26 -6.87
CA PRO A 175 7.79 -19.85 -8.17
C PRO A 175 9.28 -20.19 -8.27
N LYS A 176 9.75 -20.44 -9.49
CA LYS A 176 11.16 -20.76 -9.76
C LYS A 176 12.00 -19.50 -9.85
N LEU A 177 11.42 -18.42 -10.38
CA LEU A 177 12.08 -17.15 -10.64
C LEU A 177 11.29 -16.02 -9.98
N LEU A 178 11.80 -15.55 -8.84
CA LEU A 178 11.34 -14.32 -8.20
C LEU A 178 12.21 -13.14 -8.61
N GLY A 179 11.56 -12.00 -8.79
CA GLY A 179 12.20 -10.72 -8.98
C GLY A 179 12.75 -10.52 -10.39
N GLU A 180 12.50 -9.34 -10.94
CA GLU A 180 13.05 -8.87 -12.19
C GLU A 180 14.57 -8.73 -12.15
N LYS A 181 15.18 -8.85 -13.33
CA LYS A 181 16.61 -8.58 -13.47
C LYS A 181 16.85 -7.10 -13.20
N GLU A 182 17.75 -6.85 -12.26
CA GLU A 182 18.12 -5.51 -11.82
C GLU A 182 19.57 -5.26 -12.22
N ASN A 183 19.79 -4.26 -13.08
CA ASN A 183 21.11 -3.93 -13.63
C ASN A 183 21.62 -2.57 -13.12
N HIS A 184 20.89 -1.90 -12.22
CA HIS A 184 21.18 -0.55 -11.78
C HIS A 184 21.63 -0.48 -10.32
N SER A 185 22.31 0.61 -9.99
CA SER A 185 22.66 0.92 -8.60
C SER A 185 21.42 1.33 -7.80
N ALA A 186 21.47 1.15 -6.47
CA ALA A 186 20.40 1.58 -5.58
C ALA A 186 20.04 3.07 -5.75
N TRP A 187 21.04 3.92 -6.05
CA TRP A 187 20.83 5.36 -6.27
C TRP A 187 20.01 5.65 -7.54
N LEU A 188 20.30 4.94 -8.64
CA LEU A 188 19.53 5.07 -9.87
C LEU A 188 18.10 4.55 -9.68
N ASN A 189 17.91 3.45 -8.95
CA ASN A 189 16.57 2.93 -8.67
C ASN A 189 15.75 3.85 -7.77
N LEU A 190 16.40 4.52 -6.82
CA LEU A 190 15.72 5.44 -5.92
C LEU A 190 15.23 6.71 -6.62
N PHE A 191 16.09 7.32 -7.45
CA PHE A 191 15.84 8.66 -8.01
C PHE A 191 15.54 8.71 -9.52
N PHE A 192 16.03 7.74 -10.30
CA PHE A 192 15.91 7.72 -11.77
C PHE A 192 15.45 6.35 -12.31
N PRO A 193 14.36 5.77 -11.78
CA PRO A 193 13.93 4.40 -12.10
C PRO A 193 13.58 4.19 -13.58
N TRP A 194 13.16 5.22 -14.32
CA TRP A 194 12.92 5.15 -15.78
C TRP A 194 14.17 4.93 -16.62
N ARG A 195 15.36 5.10 -16.03
CA ARG A 195 16.62 4.77 -16.72
C ARG A 195 16.93 3.28 -16.63
N ALA A 196 16.30 2.53 -15.70
CA ALA A 196 16.45 1.08 -15.56
C ALA A 196 15.90 0.36 -16.78
N LYS A 197 16.79 -0.15 -17.64
CA LYS A 197 16.44 -0.96 -18.82
C LYS A 197 16.41 -2.44 -18.48
#